data_AF-A0A7V3JL00-F1
#
_entry.id   AF-A0A7V3JL00-F1
#
_cell.length_a   1.000
_cell.length_b   1.000
_cell.length_c   1.000
_cell.angle_alpha   90.00
_cell.angle_beta   90.00
_cell.angle_gamma   90.00
#
_symmetry.space_group_name_H-M   'P 1'
#
loop_
_entity.id
_entity.type
_entity.pdbx_description
1 polymer ?
#
loop_
_entity_poly.entity_id
_entity_poly.type
_entity_poly.pdbx_seq_one_letter_code
_entity_poly.pdbx_strand_id
1 'polypeptide(L)'
;MPVNTRRLSGTFIRGFCRVRVPCLCPPQPDGMMRHMSDRPRFLYVTCQVGAERAVKAEMARNLPIARPAYGRPGFLTFKLPETHFLPPAFDLHLVFARAVGFSLGGVTGSDYRELARKVWQMLGGRIVQRVHVWERDRAPPGEHNFEPGLTPLAADVARLLQEACPQPHMLSPQAADPAVPARRGDTVLDCILVEPNQWWVGFHQAHTIESRWCGGMLPLQMPAHAVSRAWLKMEEALRWSQLPIPPGARCAELGASPGGATQALLDRGLRVLGIDPAEMHPSVLAHPNFTHIRKRVQQVRRREFRKVRWLVCDMNVAPQYTLDAVEAIVTHPLVSVRGMLLTLKLFEWHLAEEVPQYIQRVRSWGYNIVRARQLQHNRQEICLAALQKPFVRKPPLLKDRRRVKRQHREAAQNPGVAPAKVAGSSEATQANSHES
;
A
#
# COMPACT_ATOMS: atom_id res chain seq x y z
N MET A 1 15.20 -49.15 54.79
CA MET A 1 16.62 -48.97 54.42
C MET A 1 16.89 -49.75 53.13
N PRO A 2 17.70 -49.25 52.18
CA PRO A 2 17.79 -47.87 51.73
C PRO A 2 17.60 -47.73 50.20
N VAL A 3 17.42 -46.46 49.84
CA VAL A 3 17.43 -45.84 48.53
C VAL A 3 18.76 -46.08 47.81
N ASN A 4 18.74 -46.32 46.49
CA ASN A 4 19.74 -45.69 45.62
C ASN A 4 19.24 -45.41 44.21
N THR A 5 19.31 -44.14 43.88
CA THR A 5 18.98 -43.43 42.65
C THR A 5 19.98 -43.72 41.53
N ARG A 6 19.51 -43.89 40.29
CA ARG A 6 20.33 -43.55 39.10
C ARG A 6 19.56 -42.67 38.12
N ARG A 7 20.24 -41.57 37.82
CA ARG A 7 19.90 -40.41 37.00
C ARG A 7 19.56 -40.80 35.56
N LEU A 8 18.54 -40.17 34.99
CA LEU A 8 18.55 -39.78 33.59
C LEU A 8 18.10 -38.32 33.46
N SER A 9 18.96 -37.56 32.80
CA SER A 9 18.99 -36.12 32.60
C SER A 9 17.76 -35.60 31.88
N GLY A 10 17.15 -34.56 32.45
CA GLY A 10 16.14 -33.75 31.78
C GLY A 10 16.77 -32.76 30.82
N THR A 11 16.18 -32.65 29.62
CA THR A 11 16.38 -31.51 28.72
C THR A 11 15.02 -31.04 28.24
N PHE A 12 14.36 -30.22 29.06
CA PHE A 12 13.19 -29.43 28.66
C PHE A 12 13.67 -28.26 27.80
N ILE A 13 13.45 -28.32 26.49
CA ILE A 13 13.68 -27.17 25.59
C ILE A 13 12.47 -26.25 25.68
N ARG A 14 12.50 -25.29 26.61
CA ARG A 14 11.66 -24.09 26.60
C ARG A 14 12.32 -23.03 25.72
N GLY A 15 11.71 -22.68 24.59
CA GLY A 15 12.19 -21.66 23.67
C GLY A 15 11.12 -20.59 23.38
N PHE A 16 10.66 -19.87 24.40
CA PHE A 16 9.94 -18.61 24.21
C PHE A 16 10.96 -17.50 23.90
N CYS A 17 11.11 -17.15 22.64
CA CYS A 17 11.94 -16.02 22.23
C CYS A 17 11.17 -14.71 22.46
N ARG A 18 11.31 -14.13 23.66
CA ARG A 18 11.02 -12.71 23.91
C ARG A 18 12.08 -11.89 23.18
N VAL A 19 11.69 -11.19 22.13
CA VAL A 19 12.54 -10.17 21.50
C VAL A 19 12.70 -9.02 22.51
N ARG A 20 13.81 -9.02 23.25
CA ARG A 20 14.28 -7.87 24.04
C ARG A 20 14.86 -6.85 23.06
N VAL A 21 14.27 -5.65 23.03
CA VAL A 21 14.89 -4.46 22.43
C VAL A 21 16.11 -4.09 23.29
N PRO A 22 17.33 -4.04 22.76
CA PRO A 22 18.47 -3.60 23.55
C PRO A 22 18.46 -2.08 23.73
N CYS A 23 18.41 -1.63 24.98
CA CYS A 23 18.75 -0.27 25.38
C CYS A 23 20.25 -0.05 25.12
N LEU A 24 20.58 0.85 24.21
CA LEU A 24 21.92 1.40 24.04
C LEU A 24 21.77 2.92 23.90
N CYS A 25 22.06 3.64 24.98
CA CYS A 25 22.16 5.08 25.00
C CYS A 25 23.65 5.43 25.15
N PRO A 26 24.31 6.07 24.17
CA PRO A 26 25.57 6.75 24.41
C PRO A 26 25.29 8.11 25.09
N PRO A 27 26.19 8.62 25.96
CA PRO A 27 26.04 9.96 26.50
C PRO A 27 26.38 10.97 25.39
N GLN A 28 25.47 11.90 25.11
CA GLN A 28 25.66 12.97 24.12
C GLN A 28 25.28 14.33 24.74
N PRO A 29 25.95 15.41 24.31
CA PRO A 29 26.39 16.52 25.16
C PRO A 29 25.30 17.56 25.45
N ASP A 30 25.57 18.38 26.49
CA ASP A 30 24.77 19.42 27.17
C ASP A 30 24.24 20.58 26.29
N GLY A 31 23.76 20.31 25.08
CA GLY A 31 23.07 21.28 24.21
C GLY A 31 21.54 21.13 24.18
N MET A 32 20.99 20.05 24.74
CA MET A 32 19.58 19.65 24.57
C MET A 32 18.67 20.06 25.74
N MET A 33 18.91 21.22 26.34
CA MET A 33 18.06 21.78 27.42
C MET A 33 17.22 23.00 26.99
N ARG A 34 17.15 23.31 25.69
CA ARG A 34 16.17 24.26 25.15
C ARG A 34 15.11 23.49 24.35
N HIS A 35 13.85 23.63 24.77
CA HIS A 35 12.60 23.09 24.18
C HIS A 35 12.13 21.68 24.62
N MET A 36 12.01 21.44 25.93
CA MET A 36 11.01 20.45 26.41
C MET A 36 9.56 20.97 26.24
N SER A 37 9.37 22.29 26.12
CA SER A 37 8.07 22.98 26.09
C SER A 37 7.44 23.20 24.71
N ASP A 38 8.08 22.80 23.60
CA ASP A 38 7.55 23.01 22.22
C ASP A 38 7.21 21.70 21.48
N ARG A 39 7.14 20.57 22.20
CA ARG A 39 6.74 19.29 21.61
C ARG A 39 5.23 19.23 21.39
N PRO A 40 4.75 18.88 20.19
CA PRO A 40 3.33 18.76 19.91
C PRO A 40 2.68 17.72 20.84
N ARG A 41 1.60 18.12 21.52
CA ARG A 41 0.93 17.29 22.54
C ARG A 41 -0.20 16.46 21.95
N PHE A 42 -0.53 16.64 20.68
CA PHE A 42 -1.66 16.01 20.02
C PHE A 42 -1.29 15.50 18.63
N LEU A 43 -1.98 14.45 18.21
CA LEU A 43 -2.03 13.97 16.83
C LEU A 43 -3.42 14.25 16.27
N TYR A 44 -3.53 14.56 14.99
CA TYR A 44 -4.79 14.46 14.26
C TYR A 44 -4.80 13.20 13.39
N VAL A 45 -5.99 12.69 13.10
CA VAL A 45 -6.23 11.63 12.12
C VAL A 45 -7.48 11.97 11.33
N THR A 46 -7.39 12.00 10.00
CA THR A 46 -8.57 12.00 9.12
C THR A 46 -8.83 10.57 8.64
N CYS A 47 -10.10 10.20 8.46
CA CYS A 47 -10.50 8.86 8.04
C CYS A 47 -11.84 8.91 7.29
N GLN A 48 -12.24 7.78 6.72
CA GLN A 48 -13.59 7.65 6.19
C GLN A 48 -14.60 7.72 7.34
N VAL A 49 -15.74 8.37 7.13
CA VAL A 49 -16.88 8.29 8.06
C VAL A 49 -17.28 6.81 8.25
N GLY A 50 -17.44 6.40 9.51
CA GLY A 50 -17.69 5.02 9.94
C GLY A 50 -16.42 4.28 10.38
N ALA A 51 -15.23 4.72 9.95
CA ALA A 51 -13.96 4.07 10.26
C ALA A 51 -13.38 4.49 11.62
N GLU A 52 -14.00 5.42 12.34
CA GLU A 52 -13.43 6.05 13.53
C GLU A 52 -13.15 5.04 14.64
N ARG A 53 -14.05 4.05 14.80
CA ARG A 53 -13.86 2.97 15.78
C ARG A 53 -12.66 2.09 15.40
N ALA A 54 -12.49 1.78 14.12
CA ALA A 54 -11.36 1.02 13.62
C ALA A 54 -10.05 1.79 13.83
N VAL A 55 -10.01 3.09 13.51
CA VAL A 55 -8.85 3.96 13.77
C VAL A 55 -8.50 4.01 15.25
N LYS A 56 -9.49 4.16 16.14
CA LYS A 56 -9.26 4.16 17.60
C LYS A 56 -8.67 2.82 18.07
N ALA A 57 -9.15 1.70 17.54
CA ALA A 57 -8.61 0.37 17.85
C ALA A 57 -7.17 0.21 17.34
N GLU A 58 -6.85 0.71 16.14
CA GLU A 58 -5.48 0.73 15.61
C GLU A 58 -4.55 1.61 16.43
N MET A 59 -4.99 2.80 16.83
CA MET A 59 -4.24 3.68 17.71
C MET A 59 -3.94 3.02 19.06
N ALA A 60 -4.93 2.35 19.66
CA ALA A 60 -4.72 1.63 20.92
C ALA A 60 -3.71 0.48 20.80
N ARG A 61 -3.62 -0.17 19.62
CA ARG A 61 -2.65 -1.24 19.36
C ARG A 61 -1.25 -0.72 19.02
N ASN A 62 -1.15 0.28 18.14
CA ASN A 62 0.10 0.71 17.53
C ASN A 62 0.76 1.87 18.28
N LEU A 63 -0.03 2.67 19.01
CA LEU A 63 0.46 3.73 19.89
C LEU A 63 -0.34 3.77 21.21
N PRO A 64 -0.18 2.76 22.10
CA PRO A 64 -1.01 2.61 23.30
C PRO A 64 -0.93 3.77 24.30
N ILE A 65 0.10 4.62 24.19
CA ILE A 65 0.28 5.83 25.02
C ILE A 65 -0.65 6.97 24.60
N ALA A 66 -1.18 6.95 23.38
CA ALA A 66 -2.09 7.98 22.90
C ALA A 66 -3.48 7.77 23.51
N ARG A 67 -4.17 8.87 23.82
CA ARG A 67 -5.53 8.86 24.38
C ARG A 67 -6.44 9.64 23.45
N PRO A 68 -7.63 9.13 23.06
CA PRO A 68 -8.60 9.91 22.31
C PRO A 68 -8.87 11.25 23.00
N ALA A 69 -8.96 12.33 22.23
CA ALA A 69 -9.21 13.68 22.74
C ALA A 69 -10.49 14.26 22.11
N TYR A 70 -10.39 14.87 20.94
CA TYR A 70 -11.53 15.40 20.20
C TYR A 70 -11.91 14.45 19.05
N GLY A 71 -13.18 14.45 18.66
CA GLY A 71 -13.63 13.68 17.51
C GLY A 71 -14.92 14.22 16.90
N ARG A 72 -14.99 14.15 15.58
CA ARG A 72 -16.19 14.25 14.75
C ARG A 72 -16.15 13.13 13.70
N PRO A 73 -17.27 12.81 13.03
CA PRO A 73 -17.23 11.92 11.89
C PRO A 73 -16.13 12.33 10.89
N GLY A 74 -15.27 11.38 10.50
CA GLY A 74 -14.15 11.58 9.58
C GLY A 74 -12.92 12.31 10.15
N PHE A 75 -12.93 12.76 11.42
CA PHE A 75 -11.82 13.50 12.03
C PHE A 75 -11.65 13.19 13.53
N LEU A 76 -10.45 12.76 13.93
CA LEU A 76 -10.12 12.41 15.31
C LEU A 76 -8.85 13.11 15.75
N THR A 77 -8.71 13.35 17.05
CA THR A 77 -7.44 13.73 17.66
C THR A 77 -7.09 12.87 18.86
N PHE A 78 -5.80 12.76 19.14
CA PHE A 78 -5.27 11.95 20.21
C PHE A 78 -4.24 12.74 21.01
N LYS A 79 -4.39 12.80 22.34
CA LYS A 79 -3.44 13.40 23.26
C LYS A 79 -2.28 12.44 23.52
N LEU A 80 -1.07 12.96 23.49
CA LEU A 80 0.17 12.27 23.85
C LEU A 80 0.60 12.64 25.27
N PRO A 81 1.32 11.77 26.01
CA PRO A 81 1.96 12.14 27.27
C PRO A 81 3.16 13.07 27.04
N GLU A 82 3.58 13.85 28.05
CA GLU A 82 4.70 14.81 27.91
C GLU A 82 6.02 14.09 27.61
N THR A 83 6.13 12.87 28.12
CA THR A 83 7.28 11.98 27.96
C THR A 83 7.34 11.28 26.60
N HIS A 84 6.40 11.55 25.67
CA HIS A 84 6.42 10.88 24.38
C HIS A 84 7.66 11.25 23.56
N PHE A 85 8.08 10.31 22.70
CA PHE A 85 9.16 10.49 21.76
C PHE A 85 8.74 9.90 20.40
N LEU A 86 8.01 10.70 19.62
CA LEU A 86 7.70 10.39 18.23
C LEU A 86 8.65 11.19 17.34
N PRO A 87 9.35 10.55 16.38
CA PRO A 87 10.16 11.28 15.41
C PRO A 87 9.27 12.11 14.48
N PRO A 88 9.79 13.16 13.80
CA PRO A 88 9.01 13.96 12.84
C PRO A 88 8.36 13.13 11.71
N ALA A 89 9.08 12.16 11.15
CA ALA A 89 8.58 11.18 10.17
C ALA A 89 8.17 9.86 10.82
N PHE A 90 7.18 9.90 11.71
CA PHE A 90 6.62 8.68 12.31
C PHE A 90 5.60 8.01 11.37
N ASP A 91 5.56 6.68 11.37
CA ASP A 91 4.51 5.88 10.71
C ASP A 91 3.85 4.98 11.75
N LEU A 92 2.55 5.17 11.98
CA LEU A 92 1.77 4.37 12.93
C LEU A 92 1.13 3.15 12.28
N HIS A 93 1.30 2.94 10.97
CA HIS A 93 0.73 1.84 10.19
C HIS A 93 -0.79 1.67 10.40
N LEU A 94 -1.53 2.79 10.42
CA LEU A 94 -2.99 2.80 10.54
C LEU A 94 -3.61 2.50 9.16
N VAL A 95 -4.33 1.39 9.04
CA VAL A 95 -4.98 0.98 7.80
C VAL A 95 -6.11 1.94 7.45
N PHE A 96 -6.85 2.42 8.45
CA PHE A 96 -8.08 3.20 8.24
C PHE A 96 -7.87 4.72 8.27
N ALA A 97 -6.64 5.20 8.47
CA ALA A 97 -6.32 6.62 8.45
C ALA A 97 -6.03 7.11 7.02
N ARG A 98 -6.72 8.17 6.58
CA ARG A 98 -6.40 8.92 5.36
C ARG A 98 -5.14 9.78 5.55
N ALA A 99 -5.09 10.59 6.61
CA ALA A 99 -3.91 11.36 6.95
C ALA A 99 -3.69 11.36 8.46
N VAL A 100 -2.42 11.47 8.87
CA VAL A 100 -1.99 11.53 10.26
C VAL A 100 -0.86 12.55 10.36
N GLY A 101 -0.89 13.37 11.41
CA GLY A 101 0.16 14.34 11.69
C GLY A 101 0.07 14.86 13.11
N PHE A 102 1.00 15.73 13.48
CA PHE A 102 0.91 16.47 14.73
C PHE A 102 -0.17 17.53 14.63
N SER A 103 -0.91 17.74 15.72
CA SER A 103 -1.96 18.75 15.82
C SER A 103 -1.54 19.88 16.75
N LEU A 104 -1.76 21.10 16.28
CA LEU A 104 -1.52 22.35 17.01
C LEU A 104 -2.81 22.94 17.60
N GLY A 105 -3.98 22.37 17.28
CA GLY A 105 -5.28 22.84 17.72
C GLY A 105 -6.16 23.29 16.55
N GLY A 106 -7.17 24.11 16.83
CA GLY A 106 -8.08 24.63 15.81
C GLY A 106 -8.35 26.12 15.93
N VAL A 107 -8.74 26.72 14.80
CA VAL A 107 -9.16 28.11 14.66
C VAL A 107 -10.61 28.16 14.19
N THR A 108 -11.36 29.14 14.67
CA THR A 108 -12.77 29.37 14.31
C THR A 108 -13.01 30.82 13.95
N GLY A 109 -13.84 31.07 12.93
CA GLY A 109 -14.15 32.43 12.48
C GLY A 109 -14.85 32.46 11.12
N SER A 110 -15.33 33.64 10.74
CA SER A 110 -16.01 33.90 9.47
C SER A 110 -15.10 34.55 8.41
N ASP A 111 -14.06 35.30 8.82
CA ASP A 111 -13.08 35.87 7.89
C ASP A 111 -11.94 34.88 7.61
N TYR A 112 -11.93 34.33 6.40
CA TYR A 112 -10.92 33.36 5.98
C TYR A 112 -9.51 33.94 5.87
N ARG A 113 -9.36 35.23 5.60
CA ARG A 113 -8.03 35.88 5.59
C ARG A 113 -7.49 36.01 7.00
N GLU A 114 -8.34 36.28 7.97
CA GLU A 114 -7.97 36.28 9.39
C GLU A 114 -7.63 34.86 9.88
N LEU A 115 -8.43 33.86 9.50
CA LEU A 115 -8.13 32.46 9.80
C LEU A 115 -6.78 32.04 9.21
N ALA A 116 -6.49 32.38 7.96
CA ALA A 116 -5.20 32.09 7.33
C ALA A 116 -4.01 32.69 8.11
N ARG A 117 -4.14 33.93 8.59
CA ARG A 117 -3.12 34.55 9.47
C ARG A 117 -2.97 33.81 10.79
N LYS A 118 -4.08 33.41 11.43
CA LYS A 118 -4.08 32.62 12.67
C LYS A 118 -3.43 31.24 12.48
N VAL A 119 -3.62 30.58 11.33
CA VAL A 119 -2.95 29.31 11.00
C VAL A 119 -1.42 29.47 11.05
N TRP A 120 -0.88 30.49 10.40
CA TRP A 120 0.56 30.77 10.42
C TRP A 120 1.07 31.15 11.81
N GLN A 121 0.28 31.91 12.59
CA GLN A 121 0.62 32.21 13.99
C GLN A 121 0.71 30.95 14.85
N MET A 122 -0.22 29.99 14.68
CA MET A 122 -0.19 28.71 15.39
C MET A 122 0.99 27.84 14.98
N LEU A 123 1.33 27.82 13.69
CA LEU A 123 2.52 27.12 13.21
C LEU A 123 3.81 27.66 13.86
N GLY A 124 3.83 28.97 14.15
CA GLY A 124 4.93 29.66 14.80
C GLY A 124 6.16 29.74 13.90
N GLY A 125 7.35 29.57 14.46
CA GLY A 125 8.62 29.59 13.71
C GLY A 125 8.95 28.31 12.95
N ARG A 126 8.03 27.34 12.86
CA ARG A 126 8.29 26.06 12.17
C ARG A 126 8.39 26.29 10.67
N ILE A 127 9.46 25.75 10.08
CA ILE A 127 9.71 25.84 8.65
C ILE A 127 8.95 24.72 7.94
N VAL A 128 8.16 25.07 6.92
CA VAL A 128 7.45 24.13 6.06
C VAL A 128 7.78 24.40 4.60
N GLN A 129 7.78 23.36 3.78
CA GLN A 129 8.04 23.45 2.34
C GLN A 129 6.74 23.36 1.52
N ARG A 130 5.68 22.80 2.11
CA ARG A 130 4.41 22.48 1.45
C ARG A 130 3.23 22.87 2.33
N VAL A 131 2.10 23.14 1.68
CA VAL A 131 0.82 23.43 2.35
C VAL A 131 -0.22 22.45 1.80
N HIS A 132 -0.78 21.62 2.66
CA HIS A 132 -1.89 20.73 2.34
C HIS A 132 -3.15 21.25 3.01
N VAL A 133 -4.21 21.44 2.22
CA VAL A 133 -5.53 21.84 2.71
C VAL A 133 -6.60 20.90 2.17
N TRP A 134 -7.41 20.34 3.06
CA TRP A 134 -8.49 19.45 2.69
C TRP A 134 -9.63 19.49 3.69
N GLU A 135 -10.82 19.07 3.27
CA GLU A 135 -11.96 18.88 4.17
C GLU A 135 -11.96 17.46 4.73
N ARG A 136 -12.44 17.28 5.96
CA ARG A 136 -12.74 15.94 6.47
C ARG A 136 -13.87 15.30 5.65
N ASP A 137 -13.92 13.97 5.63
CA ASP A 137 -15.11 13.27 5.13
C ASP A 137 -16.32 13.65 5.99
N ARG A 138 -17.42 14.06 5.34
CA ARG A 138 -18.66 14.45 6.02
C ARG A 138 -19.74 13.36 6.00
N ALA A 139 -19.61 12.41 5.08
CA ALA A 139 -20.48 11.25 4.95
C ALA A 139 -19.67 10.02 4.46
N PRO A 140 -20.21 8.80 4.57
CA PRO A 140 -19.67 7.62 3.91
C PRO A 140 -19.64 7.78 2.37
N PRO A 141 -18.62 7.24 1.67
CA PRO A 141 -18.56 7.33 0.21
C PRO A 141 -19.74 6.64 -0.47
N GLY A 142 -20.43 7.36 -1.35
CA GLY A 142 -21.65 6.95 -2.05
C GLY A 142 -22.95 7.32 -1.33
N GLU A 143 -22.91 7.76 -0.08
CA GLU A 143 -24.08 8.26 0.63
C GLU A 143 -24.41 9.69 0.18
N HIS A 144 -25.65 9.96 -0.22
CA HIS A 144 -26.08 11.27 -0.74
C HIS A 144 -25.17 11.83 -1.86
N ASN A 145 -24.62 10.95 -2.72
CA ASN A 145 -23.62 11.27 -3.75
C ASN A 145 -22.31 11.87 -3.22
N PHE A 146 -22.02 11.72 -1.93
CA PHE A 146 -20.75 12.13 -1.34
C PHE A 146 -19.62 11.25 -1.87
N GLU A 147 -18.56 11.88 -2.35
CA GLU A 147 -17.33 11.22 -2.73
C GLU A 147 -16.14 11.97 -2.11
N PRO A 148 -15.24 11.27 -1.41
CA PRO A 148 -14.05 11.88 -0.84
C PRO A 148 -13.17 12.50 -1.92
N GLY A 149 -12.82 13.76 -1.74
CA GLY A 149 -11.99 14.48 -2.69
C GLY A 149 -11.67 15.89 -2.23
N LEU A 150 -10.82 16.54 -3.00
CA LEU A 150 -10.48 17.94 -2.81
C LEU A 150 -11.63 18.81 -3.30
N THR A 151 -12.01 19.80 -2.51
CA THR A 151 -13.13 20.68 -2.80
C THR A 151 -12.64 22.05 -3.30
N PRO A 152 -13.48 22.82 -4.01
CA PRO A 152 -13.17 24.21 -4.36
C PRO A 152 -12.82 25.05 -3.13
N LEU A 153 -13.55 24.86 -2.02
CA LEU A 153 -13.30 25.55 -0.75
C LEU A 153 -11.88 25.26 -0.23
N ALA A 154 -11.45 24.00 -0.24
CA ALA A 154 -10.10 23.64 0.19
C ALA A 154 -9.02 24.28 -0.70
N ALA A 155 -9.26 24.34 -2.01
CA ALA A 155 -8.35 25.01 -2.96
C ALA A 155 -8.26 26.53 -2.71
N ASP A 156 -9.38 27.19 -2.43
CA ASP A 156 -9.42 28.61 -2.08
C ASP A 156 -8.66 28.90 -0.78
N VAL A 157 -8.87 28.06 0.25
CA VAL A 157 -8.14 28.19 1.52
C VAL A 157 -6.65 27.91 1.34
N ALA A 158 -6.26 26.95 0.49
CA ALA A 158 -4.87 26.69 0.14
C ALA A 158 -4.18 27.92 -0.47
N ARG A 159 -4.86 28.60 -1.40
CA ARG A 159 -4.39 29.87 -1.98
C ARG A 159 -4.26 30.95 -0.92
N LEU A 160 -5.25 31.12 -0.04
CA LEU A 160 -5.20 32.10 1.04
C LEU A 160 -4.05 31.85 2.02
N LEU A 161 -3.77 30.58 2.35
CA LEU A 161 -2.63 30.22 3.19
C LEU A 161 -1.31 30.52 2.49
N GLN A 162 -1.20 30.24 1.19
CA GLN A 162 0.00 30.58 0.42
C GLN A 162 0.23 32.10 0.37
N GLU A 163 -0.81 32.90 0.14
CA GLU A 163 -0.77 34.38 0.15
C GLU A 163 -0.38 34.94 1.52
N ALA A 164 -0.89 34.34 2.60
CA ALA A 164 -0.64 34.78 3.97
C ALA A 164 0.69 34.26 4.55
N CYS A 165 1.48 33.50 3.79
CA CYS A 165 2.71 32.90 4.29
C CYS A 165 3.72 33.97 4.71
N PRO A 166 4.20 33.98 5.96
CA PRO A 166 5.17 34.98 6.42
C PRO A 166 6.57 34.77 5.81
N GLN A 167 6.88 33.56 5.33
CA GLN A 167 8.18 33.18 4.77
C GLN A 167 8.01 32.47 3.42
N PRO A 168 7.50 33.17 2.38
CA PRO A 168 7.16 32.54 1.11
C PRO A 168 8.37 31.93 0.39
N HIS A 169 9.58 32.42 0.66
CA HIS A 169 10.84 31.89 0.11
C HIS A 169 11.20 30.49 0.64
N MET A 170 10.59 30.05 1.75
CA MET A 170 10.79 28.69 2.30
C MET A 170 9.86 27.66 1.66
N LEU A 171 8.79 28.12 1.00
CA LEU A 171 7.86 27.26 0.29
C LEU A 171 8.48 26.78 -1.03
N SER A 172 8.26 25.51 -1.33
CA SER A 172 8.61 24.97 -2.65
C SER A 172 7.73 25.57 -3.75
N PRO A 173 8.17 25.56 -5.02
CA PRO A 173 7.30 25.88 -6.14
C PRO A 173 6.00 25.06 -6.08
N GLN A 174 4.87 25.71 -6.38
CA GLN A 174 3.53 25.11 -6.33
C GLN A 174 3.19 24.50 -4.95
N ALA A 175 3.70 25.07 -3.85
CA ALA A 175 3.61 24.54 -2.48
C ALA A 175 2.20 24.17 -2.00
N ALA A 176 1.18 24.89 -2.48
CA ALA A 176 -0.21 24.67 -2.12
C ALA A 176 -1.02 23.98 -3.23
N ASP A 177 -0.39 23.62 -4.36
CA ASP A 177 -1.06 22.86 -5.42
C ASP A 177 -1.24 21.40 -4.98
N PRO A 178 -2.49 20.93 -4.83
CA PRO A 178 -2.76 19.59 -4.36
C PRO A 178 -2.51 18.51 -5.42
N ALA A 179 -2.30 18.89 -6.69
CA ALA A 179 -1.90 17.99 -7.76
C ALA A 179 -0.38 17.67 -7.73
N VAL A 180 0.38 18.39 -6.90
CA VAL A 180 1.83 18.23 -6.76
C VAL A 180 2.14 17.51 -5.45
N PRO A 181 2.78 16.33 -5.48
CA PRO A 181 3.13 15.64 -4.25
C PRO A 181 4.31 16.32 -3.55
N ALA A 182 4.29 16.37 -2.22
CA ALA A 182 5.46 16.70 -1.42
C ALA A 182 6.63 15.73 -1.71
N ARG A 183 7.87 16.20 -1.56
CA ARG A 183 9.05 15.34 -1.63
C ARG A 183 9.21 14.59 -0.31
N ARG A 184 9.91 13.45 -0.35
CA ARG A 184 10.27 12.76 0.89
C ARG A 184 11.19 13.65 1.72
N GLY A 185 10.86 13.84 2.98
CA GLY A 185 11.56 14.70 3.92
C GLY A 185 10.96 16.11 4.05
N ASP A 186 10.11 16.53 3.12
CA ASP A 186 9.42 17.83 3.23
C ASP A 186 8.56 17.87 4.49
N THR A 187 8.66 18.97 5.23
CA THR A 187 7.71 19.31 6.28
C THR A 187 6.53 20.03 5.65
N VAL A 188 5.33 19.57 5.99
CA VAL A 188 4.08 20.02 5.41
C VAL A 188 3.23 20.70 6.48
N LEU A 189 2.72 21.89 6.19
CA LEU A 189 1.63 22.50 6.96
C LEU A 189 0.32 21.82 6.55
N ASP A 190 -0.42 21.31 7.53
CA ASP A 190 -1.73 20.72 7.32
C ASP A 190 -2.83 21.64 7.85
N CYS A 191 -3.78 21.99 6.99
CA CYS A 191 -5.00 22.71 7.37
C CYS A 191 -6.21 21.84 7.03
N ILE A 192 -6.88 21.32 8.06
CA ILE A 192 -8.01 20.42 7.91
C ILE A 192 -9.30 21.19 8.18
N LEU A 193 -10.12 21.39 7.16
CA LEU A 193 -11.41 22.05 7.32
C LEU A 193 -12.38 21.03 7.93
N VAL A 194 -12.59 21.13 9.25
CA VAL A 194 -13.55 20.28 9.98
C VAL A 194 -14.96 20.80 9.78
N GLU A 195 -15.12 22.13 9.72
CA GLU A 195 -16.30 22.82 9.19
C GLU A 195 -15.80 24.02 8.35
N PRO A 196 -16.65 24.65 7.51
CA PRO A 196 -16.23 25.81 6.72
C PRO A 196 -15.65 26.94 7.58
N ASN A 197 -16.15 27.12 8.80
CA ASN A 197 -15.74 28.13 9.77
C ASN A 197 -14.87 27.57 10.92
N GLN A 198 -14.42 26.31 10.82
CA GLN A 198 -13.60 25.65 11.84
C GLN A 198 -12.49 24.82 11.20
N TRP A 199 -11.25 25.30 11.32
CA TRP A 199 -10.08 24.64 10.72
C TRP A 199 -9.19 24.08 11.81
N TRP A 200 -8.61 22.91 11.59
CA TRP A 200 -7.61 22.30 12.45
C TRP A 200 -6.24 22.44 11.81
N VAL A 201 -5.28 22.89 12.61
CA VAL A 201 -3.91 23.15 12.18
C VAL A 201 -3.01 22.03 12.67
N GLY A 202 -2.17 21.53 11.77
CA GLY A 202 -1.22 20.49 12.07
C GLY A 202 0.00 20.57 11.15
N PHE A 203 0.89 19.62 11.33
CA PHE A 203 2.02 19.42 10.43
C PHE A 203 2.47 17.97 10.46
N HIS A 204 3.10 17.53 9.38
CA HIS A 204 3.77 16.24 9.32
C HIS A 204 5.01 16.31 8.41
N GLN A 205 5.84 15.27 8.47
CA GLN A 205 6.92 15.08 7.52
C GLN A 205 6.54 14.02 6.49
N ALA A 206 6.57 14.39 5.21
CA ALA A 206 6.20 13.51 4.12
C ALA A 206 7.25 12.40 3.93
N HIS A 207 6.84 11.13 4.03
CA HIS A 207 7.76 9.98 3.94
C HIS A 207 7.12 8.74 3.27
N THR A 208 5.84 8.45 3.55
CA THR A 208 5.03 7.45 2.83
C THR A 208 4.41 8.03 1.56
N ILE A 209 3.75 7.21 0.73
CA ILE A 209 3.08 7.74 -0.48
C ILE A 209 1.93 8.64 -0.12
N GLU A 210 1.05 8.18 0.76
CA GLU A 210 -0.12 8.92 1.21
C GLU A 210 0.25 10.25 1.89
N SER A 211 1.29 10.29 2.73
CA SER A 211 1.73 11.54 3.38
C SER A 211 2.19 12.61 2.38
N ARG A 212 2.59 12.21 1.16
CA ARG A 212 3.02 13.17 0.13
C ARG A 212 1.86 13.87 -0.54
N TRP A 213 0.64 13.37 -0.40
CA TRP A 213 -0.54 13.89 -1.08
C TRP A 213 -1.46 14.60 -0.08
N CYS A 214 -2.13 15.65 -0.55
CA CYS A 214 -3.05 16.42 0.26
C CYS A 214 -4.14 15.52 0.85
N GLY A 215 -4.25 15.47 2.19
CA GLY A 215 -5.19 14.59 2.90
C GLY A 215 -5.01 13.08 2.63
N GLY A 216 -3.88 12.65 2.07
CA GLY A 216 -3.68 11.27 1.62
C GLY A 216 -4.48 10.90 0.37
N MET A 217 -5.01 11.89 -0.36
CA MET A 217 -5.86 11.72 -1.53
C MET A 217 -5.06 11.88 -2.82
N LEU A 218 -5.01 10.85 -3.65
CA LEU A 218 -4.34 10.94 -4.95
C LEU A 218 -5.27 11.66 -5.95
N PRO A 219 -4.78 12.65 -6.70
CA PRO A 219 -5.59 13.38 -7.68
C PRO A 219 -5.82 12.52 -8.92
N LEU A 220 -6.75 11.58 -8.82
CA LEU A 220 -7.14 10.68 -9.91
C LEU A 220 -8.41 11.18 -10.59
N GLN A 221 -8.39 11.12 -11.92
CA GLN A 221 -9.55 11.37 -12.75
C GLN A 221 -9.90 10.09 -13.50
N MET A 222 -11.18 9.76 -13.55
CA MET A 222 -11.65 8.59 -14.28
C MET A 222 -11.58 8.89 -15.78
N PRO A 223 -10.86 8.08 -16.59
CA PRO A 223 -10.83 8.26 -18.03
C PRO A 223 -12.20 8.06 -18.65
N ALA A 224 -12.47 8.76 -19.77
CA ALA A 224 -13.75 8.66 -20.48
C ALA A 224 -14.05 7.24 -21.00
N HIS A 225 -13.02 6.44 -21.30
CA HIS A 225 -13.18 5.05 -21.76
C HIS A 225 -13.39 4.04 -20.64
N ALA A 226 -13.25 4.45 -19.37
CA ALA A 226 -13.34 3.54 -18.24
C ALA A 226 -14.79 3.07 -18.03
N VAL A 227 -14.98 1.75 -17.98
CA VAL A 227 -16.28 1.07 -17.90
C VAL A 227 -16.92 1.23 -16.52
N SER A 228 -16.12 1.35 -15.46
CA SER A 228 -16.63 1.52 -14.10
C SER A 228 -15.62 2.20 -13.19
N ARG A 229 -16.11 2.68 -12.04
CA ARG A 229 -15.28 3.30 -10.99
C ARG A 229 -14.24 2.36 -10.37
N ALA A 230 -14.30 1.06 -10.66
CA ALA A 230 -13.23 0.13 -10.29
C ALA A 230 -11.88 0.52 -10.91
N TRP A 231 -11.88 1.27 -12.02
CA TRP A 231 -10.67 1.85 -12.59
C TRP A 231 -9.94 2.74 -11.59
N LEU A 232 -10.65 3.66 -10.92
CA LEU A 232 -10.06 4.58 -9.93
C LEU A 232 -9.44 3.83 -8.75
N LYS A 233 -10.17 2.83 -8.22
CA LYS A 233 -9.70 1.99 -7.11
C LYS A 233 -8.40 1.26 -7.47
N MET A 234 -8.37 0.66 -8.66
CA MET A 234 -7.22 -0.10 -9.12
C MET A 234 -6.03 0.82 -9.44
N GLU A 235 -6.27 1.95 -10.08
CA GLU A 235 -5.25 2.96 -10.37
C GLU A 235 -4.59 3.47 -9.09
N GLU A 236 -5.40 3.78 -8.07
CA GLU A 236 -4.94 4.20 -6.75
C GLU A 236 -4.12 3.12 -6.05
N ALA A 237 -4.62 1.88 -6.03
CA ALA A 237 -3.93 0.74 -5.43
C ALA A 237 -2.55 0.51 -6.06
N LEU A 238 -2.44 0.62 -7.39
CA LEU A 238 -1.19 0.47 -8.11
C LEU A 238 -0.19 1.60 -7.79
N ARG A 239 -0.64 2.87 -7.68
CA ARG A 239 0.24 3.99 -7.29
C ARG A 239 0.69 3.90 -5.83
N TRP A 240 -0.24 3.63 -4.91
CA TRP A 240 0.05 3.53 -3.47
C TRP A 240 0.99 2.36 -3.15
N SER A 241 0.74 1.20 -3.77
CA SER A 241 1.47 -0.02 -3.47
C SER A 241 2.94 0.02 -3.91
N GLN A 242 3.29 0.85 -4.90
CA GLN A 242 4.63 0.89 -5.51
C GLN A 242 5.19 -0.50 -5.84
N LEU A 243 4.31 -1.45 -6.18
CA LEU A 243 4.77 -2.77 -6.58
C LEU A 243 5.62 -2.62 -7.86
N PRO A 244 6.81 -3.26 -7.93
CA PRO A 244 7.72 -3.10 -9.07
C PRO A 244 7.25 -3.95 -10.27
N ILE A 245 6.06 -3.64 -10.80
CA ILE A 245 5.44 -4.32 -11.93
C ILE A 245 6.08 -3.76 -13.21
N PRO A 246 6.87 -4.57 -13.96
CA PRO A 246 7.47 -4.08 -15.19
C PRO A 246 6.41 -3.94 -16.30
N PRO A 247 6.59 -3.01 -17.25
CA PRO A 247 5.77 -2.94 -18.45
C PRO A 247 5.66 -4.29 -19.16
N GLY A 248 4.49 -4.62 -19.72
CA GLY A 248 4.24 -5.89 -20.39
C GLY A 248 4.15 -7.12 -19.48
N ALA A 249 4.25 -6.95 -18.15
CA ALA A 249 4.13 -8.07 -17.22
C ALA A 249 2.76 -8.76 -17.31
N ARG A 250 2.76 -10.06 -17.02
CA ARG A 250 1.52 -10.86 -16.98
C ARG A 250 0.90 -10.77 -15.59
N CYS A 251 -0.33 -10.25 -15.56
CA CYS A 251 -1.16 -10.12 -14.38
C CYS A 251 -2.38 -11.03 -14.51
N ALA A 252 -2.79 -11.69 -13.43
CA ALA A 252 -4.11 -12.32 -13.36
C ALA A 252 -5.02 -11.48 -12.47
N GLU A 253 -6.25 -11.27 -12.91
CA GLU A 253 -7.27 -10.56 -12.16
C GLU A 253 -8.41 -11.52 -11.82
N LEU A 254 -8.67 -11.68 -10.52
CA LEU A 254 -9.77 -12.49 -10.00
C LEU A 254 -10.97 -11.59 -9.72
N GLY A 255 -12.11 -11.87 -10.36
CA GLY A 255 -13.29 -11.00 -10.30
C GLY A 255 -13.17 -9.83 -11.29
N ALA A 256 -12.90 -10.13 -12.56
CA ALA A 256 -12.58 -9.11 -13.56
C ALA A 256 -13.80 -8.37 -14.14
N SER A 257 -15.02 -8.93 -14.06
CA SER A 257 -16.20 -8.32 -14.68
C SER A 257 -16.66 -7.07 -13.90
N PRO A 258 -17.11 -5.99 -14.58
CA PRO A 258 -17.24 -5.81 -16.04
C PRO A 258 -15.96 -5.31 -16.74
N GLY A 259 -14.89 -5.05 -16.00
CA GLY A 259 -13.56 -4.74 -16.55
C GLY A 259 -12.97 -3.37 -16.21
N GLY A 260 -13.56 -2.58 -15.31
CA GLY A 260 -12.99 -1.28 -14.93
C GLY A 260 -11.59 -1.39 -14.31
N ALA A 261 -11.38 -2.33 -13.39
CA ALA A 261 -10.05 -2.62 -12.84
C ALA A 261 -9.11 -3.24 -13.89
N THR A 262 -9.62 -4.12 -14.75
CA THR A 262 -8.89 -4.63 -15.92
C THR A 262 -8.35 -3.49 -16.78
N GLN A 263 -9.15 -2.46 -17.07
CA GLN A 263 -8.71 -1.32 -17.88
C GLN A 263 -7.56 -0.56 -17.23
N ALA A 264 -7.59 -0.32 -15.91
CA ALA A 264 -6.47 0.33 -15.21
C ALA A 264 -5.16 -0.49 -15.30
N LEU A 265 -5.26 -1.82 -15.36
CA LEU A 265 -4.10 -2.71 -15.59
C LEU A 265 -3.62 -2.64 -17.05
N LEU A 266 -4.55 -2.62 -18.01
CA LEU A 266 -4.25 -2.54 -19.45
C LEU A 266 -3.66 -1.19 -19.84
N ASP A 267 -4.15 -0.09 -19.27
CA ASP A 267 -3.65 1.29 -19.47
C ASP A 267 -2.20 1.43 -18.99
N ARG A 268 -1.75 0.60 -18.05
CA ARG A 268 -0.33 0.47 -17.64
C ARG A 268 0.50 -0.45 -18.54
N GLY A 269 -0.06 -0.91 -19.66
CA GLY A 269 0.61 -1.79 -20.62
C GLY A 269 0.79 -3.23 -20.12
N LEU A 270 -0.01 -3.69 -19.15
CA LEU A 270 0.06 -5.07 -18.67
C LEU A 270 -0.67 -6.04 -19.61
N ARG A 271 -0.28 -7.32 -19.54
CA ARG A 271 -1.02 -8.42 -20.18
C ARG A 271 -1.91 -9.06 -19.12
N VAL A 272 -3.22 -8.90 -19.26
CA VAL A 272 -4.18 -9.25 -18.20
C VAL A 272 -4.94 -10.52 -18.55
N LEU A 273 -4.86 -11.50 -17.65
CA LEU A 273 -5.71 -12.68 -17.64
C LEU A 273 -6.87 -12.44 -16.67
N GLY A 274 -8.02 -12.00 -17.19
CA GLY A 274 -9.21 -11.76 -16.38
C GLY A 274 -9.99 -13.05 -16.16
N ILE A 275 -10.36 -13.32 -14.91
CA ILE A 275 -11.09 -14.53 -14.51
C ILE A 275 -12.39 -14.11 -13.83
N ASP A 276 -13.51 -14.39 -14.49
CA ASP A 276 -14.85 -14.09 -13.98
C ASP A 276 -15.89 -14.91 -14.76
N PRO A 277 -16.90 -15.53 -14.12
CA PRO A 277 -18.00 -16.16 -14.83
C PRO A 277 -18.90 -15.17 -15.60
N ALA A 278 -18.99 -13.92 -15.15
CA ALA A 278 -19.82 -12.88 -15.74
C ALA A 278 -19.21 -12.29 -17.02
N GLU A 279 -19.98 -11.46 -17.69
CA GLU A 279 -19.62 -10.88 -18.98
C GLU A 279 -18.68 -9.69 -18.80
N MET A 280 -17.68 -9.60 -19.68
CA MET A 280 -16.78 -8.46 -19.76
C MET A 280 -17.37 -7.44 -20.74
N HIS A 281 -17.13 -6.16 -20.50
CA HIS A 281 -17.54 -5.13 -21.44
C HIS A 281 -16.84 -5.31 -22.81
N PRO A 282 -17.52 -5.09 -23.95
CA PRO A 282 -16.96 -5.34 -25.28
C PRO A 282 -15.64 -4.60 -25.55
N SER A 283 -15.49 -3.37 -25.06
CA SER A 283 -14.23 -2.60 -25.22
C SER A 283 -13.03 -3.26 -24.54
N VAL A 284 -13.24 -3.99 -23.44
CA VAL A 284 -12.20 -4.71 -22.72
C VAL A 284 -11.86 -6.02 -23.43
N LEU A 285 -12.88 -6.73 -23.94
CA LEU A 285 -12.70 -7.95 -24.74
C LEU A 285 -11.93 -7.69 -26.03
N ALA A 286 -12.16 -6.54 -26.66
CA ALA A 286 -11.46 -6.15 -27.88
C ALA A 286 -9.98 -5.80 -27.67
N HIS A 287 -9.53 -5.64 -26.42
CA HIS A 287 -8.17 -5.22 -26.14
C HIS A 287 -7.15 -6.36 -26.37
N PRO A 288 -6.08 -6.15 -27.18
CA PRO A 288 -5.18 -7.24 -27.62
C PRO A 288 -4.37 -7.88 -26.49
N ASN A 289 -4.17 -7.17 -25.38
CA ASN A 289 -3.46 -7.66 -24.20
C ASN A 289 -4.39 -8.27 -23.14
N PHE A 290 -5.67 -8.42 -23.41
CA PHE A 290 -6.63 -9.05 -22.50
C PHE A 290 -6.94 -10.48 -22.92
N THR A 291 -7.13 -11.36 -21.94
CA THR A 291 -7.65 -12.71 -22.15
C THR A 291 -8.64 -13.02 -21.05
N HIS A 292 -9.88 -13.37 -21.43
CA HIS A 292 -10.94 -13.72 -20.49
C HIS A 292 -11.01 -15.24 -20.29
N ILE A 293 -10.96 -15.69 -19.04
CA ILE A 293 -11.34 -17.04 -18.63
C ILE A 293 -12.72 -16.94 -17.99
N ARG A 294 -13.77 -17.28 -18.74
CA ARG A 294 -15.16 -17.26 -18.27
C ARG A 294 -15.48 -18.44 -17.33
N LYS A 295 -14.90 -18.44 -16.13
CA LYS A 295 -15.05 -19.48 -15.10
C LYS A 295 -14.95 -18.88 -13.70
N ARG A 296 -15.49 -19.59 -12.72
CA ARG A 296 -15.18 -19.30 -11.30
C ARG A 296 -13.71 -19.61 -11.03
N VAL A 297 -13.07 -18.86 -10.13
CA VAL A 297 -11.64 -18.98 -9.80
C VAL A 297 -11.23 -20.41 -9.43
N GLN A 298 -12.08 -21.11 -8.68
CA GLN A 298 -11.86 -22.49 -8.23
C GLN A 298 -11.83 -23.50 -9.39
N GLN A 299 -12.47 -23.18 -10.52
CA GLN A 299 -12.55 -24.05 -11.71
C GLN A 299 -11.40 -23.81 -12.69
N VAL A 300 -10.57 -22.79 -12.47
CA VAL A 300 -9.44 -22.47 -13.35
C VAL A 300 -8.27 -23.39 -13.06
N ARG A 301 -7.76 -24.05 -14.10
CA ARG A 301 -6.61 -24.96 -13.98
C ARG A 301 -5.38 -24.17 -13.54
N ARG A 302 -4.65 -24.65 -12.54
CA ARG A 302 -3.48 -23.94 -11.97
C ARG A 302 -2.36 -23.63 -12.98
N ARG A 303 -2.27 -24.41 -14.07
CA ARG A 303 -1.33 -24.16 -15.17
C ARG A 303 -1.53 -22.80 -15.87
N GLU A 304 -2.76 -22.26 -15.87
CA GLU A 304 -3.06 -20.96 -16.49
C GLU A 304 -2.30 -19.83 -15.78
N PHE A 305 -2.02 -20.00 -14.48
CA PHE A 305 -1.26 -19.06 -13.66
C PHE A 305 0.27 -19.25 -13.73
N ARG A 306 0.79 -20.26 -14.45
CA ARG A 306 2.24 -20.62 -14.44
C ARG A 306 3.15 -19.45 -14.86
N LYS A 307 2.67 -18.58 -15.76
CA LYS A 307 3.41 -17.42 -16.27
C LYS A 307 3.04 -16.10 -15.58
N VAL A 308 2.07 -16.12 -14.66
CA VAL A 308 1.59 -14.95 -13.93
C VAL A 308 2.57 -14.62 -12.80
N ARG A 309 2.96 -13.36 -12.70
CA ARG A 309 3.84 -12.86 -11.62
C ARG A 309 3.15 -11.85 -10.71
N TRP A 310 2.03 -11.30 -11.15
CA TRP A 310 1.24 -10.33 -10.42
C TRP A 310 -0.19 -10.82 -10.35
N LEU A 311 -0.77 -10.78 -9.15
CA LEU A 311 -2.14 -11.20 -8.94
C LEU A 311 -2.93 -10.03 -8.38
N VAL A 312 -4.11 -9.81 -8.94
CA VAL A 312 -5.04 -8.80 -8.49
C VAL A 312 -6.35 -9.50 -8.17
N CYS A 313 -7.02 -9.10 -7.10
CA CYS A 313 -8.32 -9.64 -6.75
C CYS A 313 -9.23 -8.54 -6.22
N ASP A 314 -10.35 -8.29 -6.91
CA ASP A 314 -11.40 -7.36 -6.50
C ASP A 314 -12.77 -8.06 -6.49
N MET A 315 -12.81 -9.29 -5.98
CA MET A 315 -14.06 -10.03 -5.86
C MET A 315 -14.99 -9.38 -4.84
N ASN A 316 -16.28 -9.31 -5.16
CA ASN A 316 -17.31 -8.85 -4.22
C ASN A 316 -17.75 -9.96 -3.26
N VAL A 317 -16.83 -10.42 -2.42
CA VAL A 317 -17.03 -11.50 -1.43
C VAL A 317 -16.36 -11.14 -0.11
N ALA A 318 -16.73 -11.85 0.96
CA ALA A 318 -16.14 -11.60 2.28
C ALA A 318 -14.63 -11.92 2.28
N PRO A 319 -13.83 -11.30 3.16
CA PRO A 319 -12.37 -11.37 3.08
C PRO A 319 -11.82 -12.79 3.06
N GLN A 320 -12.41 -13.70 3.85
CA GLN A 320 -11.99 -15.10 3.91
C GLN A 320 -12.08 -15.80 2.55
N TYR A 321 -13.16 -15.59 1.78
CA TYR A 321 -13.29 -16.19 0.45
C TYR A 321 -12.22 -15.69 -0.52
N THR A 322 -11.89 -14.40 -0.46
CA THR A 322 -10.79 -13.83 -1.24
C THR A 322 -9.45 -14.47 -0.83
N LEU A 323 -9.19 -14.56 0.47
CA LEU A 323 -7.95 -15.15 0.99
C LEU A 323 -7.83 -16.64 0.64
N ASP A 324 -8.91 -17.43 0.76
CA ASP A 324 -8.94 -18.85 0.38
C ASP A 324 -8.63 -19.05 -1.12
N ALA A 325 -9.27 -18.24 -1.97
CA ALA A 325 -9.09 -18.31 -3.41
C ALA A 325 -7.64 -17.98 -3.82
N VAL A 326 -7.08 -16.93 -3.22
CA VAL A 326 -5.70 -16.48 -3.47
C VAL A 326 -4.71 -17.49 -2.92
N GLU A 327 -4.87 -17.96 -1.69
CA GLU A 327 -4.02 -18.95 -1.05
C GLU A 327 -3.87 -20.21 -1.91
N ALA A 328 -4.99 -20.74 -2.40
CA ALA A 328 -5.01 -21.93 -3.24
C ALA A 328 -4.28 -21.75 -4.58
N ILE A 329 -4.07 -20.50 -5.03
CA ILE A 329 -3.27 -20.16 -6.21
C ILE A 329 -1.80 -19.99 -5.82
N VAL A 330 -1.50 -19.11 -4.86
CA VAL A 330 -0.12 -18.66 -4.58
C VAL A 330 0.69 -19.72 -3.85
N THR A 331 0.07 -20.62 -3.12
CA THR A 331 0.75 -21.76 -2.45
C THR A 331 0.97 -22.93 -3.39
N HIS A 332 0.27 -23.02 -4.52
CA HIS A 332 0.39 -24.14 -5.45
C HIS A 332 1.81 -24.26 -6.06
N PRO A 333 2.40 -25.48 -6.18
CA PRO A 333 3.79 -25.66 -6.65
C PRO A 333 4.07 -25.14 -8.07
N LEU A 334 3.08 -25.19 -8.96
CA LEU A 334 3.20 -24.70 -10.35
C LEU A 334 3.15 -23.17 -10.50
N VAL A 335 2.84 -22.45 -9.43
CA VAL A 335 2.55 -21.01 -9.47
C VAL A 335 3.56 -20.27 -8.60
N SER A 336 4.05 -19.14 -9.10
CA SER A 336 5.05 -18.33 -8.42
C SER A 336 4.75 -16.85 -8.69
N VAL A 337 3.83 -16.31 -7.88
CA VAL A 337 3.42 -14.91 -7.89
C VAL A 337 4.38 -14.10 -7.04
N ARG A 338 4.95 -13.03 -7.61
CA ARG A 338 5.92 -12.15 -6.96
C ARG A 338 5.25 -11.15 -6.02
N GLY A 339 4.10 -10.63 -6.41
CA GLY A 339 3.33 -9.71 -5.58
C GLY A 339 1.86 -9.67 -5.99
N MET A 340 1.04 -9.09 -5.13
CA MET A 340 -0.40 -9.02 -5.34
C MET A 340 -1.04 -7.77 -4.73
N LEU A 341 -2.19 -7.41 -5.29
CA LEU A 341 -3.13 -6.43 -4.75
C LEU A 341 -4.46 -7.13 -4.49
N LEU A 342 -4.93 -7.08 -3.24
CA LEU A 342 -6.18 -7.69 -2.84
C LEU A 342 -7.11 -6.62 -2.28
N THR A 343 -8.31 -6.50 -2.82
CA THR A 343 -9.39 -5.77 -2.17
C THR A 343 -10.11 -6.71 -1.22
N LEU A 344 -10.13 -6.40 0.07
CA LEU A 344 -10.87 -7.15 1.08
C LEU A 344 -12.11 -6.35 1.47
N LYS A 345 -13.30 -6.83 1.09
CA LYS A 345 -14.58 -6.19 1.39
C LYS A 345 -14.94 -6.41 2.85
N LEU A 346 -14.99 -5.34 3.63
CA LEU A 346 -15.35 -5.38 5.05
C LEU A 346 -16.84 -5.10 5.16
N PHE A 347 -17.72 -6.00 4.70
CA PHE A 347 -19.18 -5.77 4.69
C PHE A 347 -19.73 -5.29 6.04
N GLU A 348 -19.07 -5.66 7.14
CA GLU A 348 -19.35 -5.19 8.49
C GLU A 348 -18.09 -4.62 9.16
N TRP A 349 -18.24 -3.55 9.95
CA TRP A 349 -17.10 -2.86 10.56
C TRP A 349 -16.34 -3.71 11.59
N HIS A 350 -16.96 -4.72 12.20
CA HIS A 350 -16.26 -5.62 13.12
C HIS A 350 -15.13 -6.40 12.42
N LEU A 351 -15.23 -6.62 11.10
CA LEU A 351 -14.18 -7.27 10.30
C LEU A 351 -12.88 -6.44 10.25
N ALA A 352 -12.93 -5.14 10.56
CA ALA A 352 -11.74 -4.30 10.70
C ALA A 352 -10.80 -4.81 11.81
N GLU A 353 -11.35 -5.46 12.85
CA GLU A 353 -10.57 -6.01 13.95
C GLU A 353 -9.72 -7.22 13.50
N GLU A 354 -10.17 -7.94 12.46
CA GLU A 354 -9.50 -9.12 11.88
C GLU A 354 -8.37 -8.78 10.90
N VAL A 355 -8.23 -7.51 10.49
CA VAL A 355 -7.21 -7.10 9.50
C VAL A 355 -5.79 -7.56 9.81
N PRO A 356 -5.28 -7.52 11.07
CA PRO A 356 -3.98 -8.08 11.39
C PRO A 356 -3.87 -9.58 11.09
N GLN A 357 -4.94 -10.35 11.30
CA GLN A 357 -4.96 -11.78 11.01
C GLN A 357 -4.88 -12.02 9.49
N TYR A 358 -5.59 -11.22 8.68
CA TYR A 358 -5.47 -11.26 7.22
C TYR A 358 -4.04 -10.98 6.77
N ILE A 359 -3.41 -9.94 7.32
CA ILE A 359 -2.01 -9.60 7.02
C ILE A 359 -1.07 -10.76 7.38
N GLN A 360 -1.25 -11.38 8.56
CA GLN A 360 -0.42 -12.51 8.97
C GLN A 360 -0.66 -13.75 8.11
N ARG A 361 -1.90 -13.99 7.69
CA ARG A 361 -2.23 -15.06 6.73
C ARG A 361 -1.47 -14.87 5.41
N VAL A 362 -1.48 -13.66 4.83
CA VAL A 362 -0.71 -13.38 3.61
C VAL A 362 0.80 -13.54 3.82
N ARG A 363 1.33 -13.12 4.98
CA ARG A 363 2.74 -13.33 5.33
C ARG A 363 3.12 -14.81 5.38
N SER A 364 2.24 -15.66 5.88
CA SER A 364 2.47 -17.11 5.96
C SER A 364 2.67 -17.78 4.58
N TRP A 365 2.19 -17.16 3.50
CA TRP A 365 2.39 -17.65 2.13
C TRP A 365 3.78 -17.31 1.55
N GLY A 366 4.65 -16.64 2.32
CA GLY A 366 6.00 -16.27 1.92
C GLY A 366 6.17 -14.84 1.39
N TYR A 367 5.20 -13.95 1.63
CA TYR A 367 5.29 -12.52 1.32
C TYR A 367 5.80 -11.75 2.53
N ASN A 368 7.02 -11.24 2.47
CA ASN A 368 7.68 -10.57 3.59
C ASN A 368 7.43 -9.06 3.66
N ILE A 369 6.92 -8.45 2.59
CA ILE A 369 6.47 -7.06 2.59
C ILE A 369 4.97 -7.08 2.37
N VAL A 370 4.20 -6.76 3.41
CA VAL A 370 2.73 -6.73 3.37
C VAL A 370 2.26 -5.43 4.01
N ARG A 371 1.44 -4.67 3.29
CA ARG A 371 0.84 -3.40 3.72
C ARG A 371 -0.65 -3.43 3.43
N ALA A 372 -1.44 -2.76 4.25
CA ALA A 372 -2.87 -2.59 4.03
C ALA A 372 -3.28 -1.14 4.25
N ARG A 373 -4.29 -0.68 3.51
CA ARG A 373 -4.85 0.67 3.64
C ARG A 373 -6.27 0.73 3.10
N GLN A 374 -7.15 1.47 3.76
CA GLN A 374 -8.39 1.95 3.19
C GLN A 374 -8.07 3.15 2.28
N LEU A 375 -8.06 2.91 0.98
CA LEU A 375 -7.73 3.91 -0.04
C LEU A 375 -8.89 4.91 -0.23
N GLN A 376 -8.62 6.03 -0.89
CA GLN A 376 -9.60 7.10 -1.07
C GLN A 376 -10.86 6.63 -1.78
N HIS A 377 -10.71 5.85 -2.85
CA HIS A 377 -11.82 5.33 -3.63
C HIS A 377 -12.39 4.01 -3.08
N ASN A 378 -11.86 3.51 -1.96
CA ASN A 378 -12.48 2.42 -1.24
C ASN A 378 -13.74 2.93 -0.51
N ARG A 379 -14.72 2.04 -0.40
CA ARG A 379 -15.83 2.19 0.56
C ARG A 379 -15.46 1.41 1.83
N GLN A 380 -16.36 0.58 2.31
CA GLN A 380 -16.12 -0.35 3.42
C GLN A 380 -15.29 -1.56 2.95
N GLU A 381 -14.04 -1.30 2.56
CA GLU A 381 -13.08 -2.27 2.05
C GLU A 381 -11.66 -1.73 2.27
N ILE A 382 -10.67 -2.62 2.23
CA ILE A 382 -9.26 -2.23 2.28
C ILE A 382 -8.51 -2.80 1.08
N CYS A 383 -7.47 -2.10 0.64
CA CYS A 383 -6.47 -2.61 -0.28
C CYS A 383 -5.31 -3.21 0.51
N LEU A 384 -4.96 -4.46 0.25
CA LEU A 384 -3.78 -5.13 0.76
C LEU A 384 -2.78 -5.35 -0.38
N ALA A 385 -1.58 -4.81 -0.23
CA ALA A 385 -0.46 -5.03 -1.13
C ALA A 385 0.56 -5.97 -0.50
N ALA A 386 0.96 -7.01 -1.23
CA ALA A 386 1.98 -7.95 -0.78
C ALA A 386 3.07 -8.16 -1.84
N LEU A 387 4.32 -8.30 -1.39
CA LEU A 387 5.50 -8.48 -2.22
C LEU A 387 6.47 -9.47 -1.57
N GLN A 388 6.99 -10.39 -2.37
CA GLN A 388 8.09 -11.26 -2.00
C GLN A 388 9.42 -10.64 -2.47
N LYS A 389 10.31 -10.33 -1.53
CA LYS A 389 11.61 -9.71 -1.79
C LYS A 389 12.72 -10.32 -0.90
N PRO A 390 13.76 -10.97 -1.46
CA PRO A 390 13.96 -11.25 -2.88
C PRO A 390 12.90 -12.22 -3.41
N PHE A 391 12.59 -12.12 -4.71
CA PHE A 391 11.63 -13.01 -5.34
C PHE A 391 12.26 -14.38 -5.62
N VAL A 392 11.62 -15.45 -5.16
CA VAL A 392 12.10 -16.82 -5.36
C VAL A 392 11.05 -17.62 -6.12
N ARG A 393 11.43 -18.12 -7.31
CA ARG A 393 10.55 -19.02 -8.07
C ARG A 393 10.57 -20.39 -7.44
N LYS A 394 9.40 -21.03 -7.36
CA LYS A 394 9.29 -22.42 -6.95
C LYS A 394 9.98 -23.31 -7.99
N PRO A 395 10.61 -24.42 -7.56
CA PRO A 395 11.25 -25.34 -8.48
C PRO A 395 10.20 -25.95 -9.44
N PRO A 396 10.57 -26.22 -10.71
CA PRO A 396 9.67 -26.90 -11.63
C PRO A 396 9.33 -28.29 -11.10
N LEU A 397 8.06 -28.69 -11.19
CA LEU A 397 7.67 -30.07 -10.88
C LEU A 397 8.40 -31.02 -11.84
N LEU A 398 9.03 -32.07 -11.31
CA LEU A 398 9.92 -33.05 -11.97
C LEU A 398 9.33 -33.83 -13.16
N LYS A 399 8.18 -33.44 -13.73
CA LYS A 399 7.55 -34.08 -14.88
C LYS A 399 8.25 -33.86 -16.23
N ASP A 400 9.23 -32.97 -16.33
CA ASP A 400 10.12 -32.87 -17.51
C ASP A 400 11.21 -33.97 -17.57
N ARG A 401 11.42 -34.76 -16.49
CA ARG A 401 12.34 -35.92 -16.56
C ARG A 401 11.81 -37.05 -17.46
N ARG A 402 10.51 -37.09 -17.77
CA ARG A 402 9.95 -38.04 -18.75
C ARG A 402 10.34 -37.69 -20.18
N ARG A 403 10.59 -36.42 -20.50
CA ARG A 403 11.09 -36.01 -21.82
C ARG A 403 12.56 -36.43 -22.01
N VAL A 404 13.37 -36.29 -20.95
CA VAL A 404 14.75 -36.78 -20.91
C VAL A 404 14.81 -38.32 -20.96
N LYS A 405 13.96 -39.03 -20.20
CA LYS A 405 13.88 -40.50 -20.29
C LYS A 405 13.33 -41.01 -21.63
N ARG A 406 12.46 -40.24 -22.31
CA ARG A 406 11.95 -40.59 -23.64
C ARG A 406 13.00 -40.36 -24.73
N GLN A 407 13.80 -39.29 -24.64
CA GLN A 407 14.96 -39.08 -25.52
C GLN A 407 16.04 -40.17 -25.32
N HIS A 408 16.30 -40.59 -24.08
CA HIS A 408 17.21 -41.72 -23.83
C HIS A 408 16.63 -43.09 -24.25
N ARG A 409 15.30 -43.29 -24.19
CA ARG A 409 14.66 -44.51 -24.70
C ARG A 409 14.58 -44.55 -26.22
N GLU A 410 14.31 -43.43 -26.89
CA GLU A 410 14.30 -43.32 -28.35
C GLU A 410 15.72 -43.46 -28.93
N ALA A 411 16.76 -42.96 -28.24
CA ALA A 411 18.16 -43.21 -28.59
C ALA A 411 18.60 -44.67 -28.32
N ALA A 412 18.02 -45.35 -27.32
CA ALA A 412 18.30 -46.77 -27.05
C ALA A 412 17.49 -47.73 -27.94
N GLN A 413 16.45 -47.25 -28.62
CA GLN A 413 15.58 -48.05 -29.51
C GLN A 413 15.94 -47.94 -30.99
N ASN A 414 16.89 -47.07 -31.36
CA ASN A 414 17.43 -46.97 -32.72
C ASN A 414 18.97 -46.85 -32.68
N PRO A 415 19.71 -47.97 -32.61
CA PRO A 415 21.17 -47.94 -32.58
C PRO A 415 21.82 -47.68 -33.97
N GLY A 416 21.02 -47.36 -35.00
CA GLY A 416 21.44 -47.44 -36.41
C GLY A 416 21.57 -46.13 -37.20
N VAL A 417 21.47 -44.95 -36.59
CA VAL A 417 21.73 -43.68 -37.32
C VAL A 417 22.94 -43.00 -36.70
N ALA A 418 24.10 -43.21 -37.33
CA ALA A 418 25.33 -42.50 -37.01
C ALA A 418 25.11 -40.99 -37.13
N PRO A 419 25.63 -40.17 -36.20
CA PRO A 419 25.69 -38.73 -36.43
C PRO A 419 26.61 -38.48 -37.63
N ALA A 420 26.11 -37.71 -38.61
CA ALA A 420 26.94 -37.25 -39.73
C ALA A 420 28.18 -36.54 -39.16
N LYS A 421 29.36 -37.07 -39.52
CA LYS A 421 30.65 -36.45 -39.21
C LYS A 421 30.63 -35.04 -39.81
N VAL A 422 30.64 -34.03 -38.94
CA VAL A 422 31.07 -32.68 -39.32
C VAL A 422 32.57 -32.79 -39.60
N ALA A 423 32.93 -32.82 -40.87
CA ALA A 423 34.31 -32.67 -41.29
C ALA A 423 34.78 -31.26 -40.91
N GLY A 424 35.80 -31.19 -40.06
CA GLY A 424 36.58 -29.98 -39.89
C GLY A 424 37.46 -29.77 -41.12
N SER A 425 37.36 -28.61 -41.75
CA SER A 425 38.45 -28.03 -42.52
C SER A 425 39.09 -26.94 -41.67
N SER A 426 40.28 -27.25 -41.17
CA SER A 426 41.26 -26.26 -40.75
C SER A 426 41.81 -25.56 -41.99
N GLU A 427 41.67 -24.25 -42.08
CA GLU A 427 42.63 -23.41 -42.77
C GLU A 427 42.86 -22.15 -41.94
N ALA A 428 44.11 -22.00 -41.51
CA ALA A 428 44.61 -20.86 -40.78
C ALA A 428 45.20 -19.87 -41.79
N THR A 429 44.88 -18.58 -41.70
CA THR A 429 45.88 -17.54 -42.03
C THR A 429 45.55 -16.17 -41.43
N GLN A 430 46.53 -15.69 -40.67
CA GLN A 430 47.01 -14.31 -40.53
C GLN A 430 46.29 -13.25 -39.67
N ALA A 431 47.06 -12.88 -38.65
CA ALA A 431 47.11 -11.62 -37.94
C ALA A 431 47.04 -10.38 -38.85
N ASN A 432 46.41 -9.32 -38.32
CA ASN A 432 47.07 -8.02 -38.29
C ASN A 432 46.55 -7.15 -37.13
N SER A 433 47.51 -6.69 -36.34
CA SER A 433 47.47 -5.57 -35.41
C SER A 433 47.65 -4.24 -36.15
N HIS A 434 47.43 -3.12 -35.43
CA HIS A 434 47.45 -1.70 -35.84
C HIS A 434 46.13 -1.20 -36.44
N GLU A 435 45.56 -0.03 -36.10
CA GLU A 435 45.98 1.09 -35.25
C GLU A 435 44.79 2.05 -35.07
N SER A 436 44.90 2.91 -34.04
CA SER A 436 44.20 4.20 -33.82
C SER A 436 42.79 4.21 -33.22
#